data_AF-A0A535X883-F1
#
_entry.id   AF-A0A535X883-F1
#
_cell.length_a   1.000
_cell.length_b   1.000
_cell.length_c   1.000
_cell.angle_alpha   90.00
_cell.angle_beta   90.00
_cell.angle_gamma   90.00
#
_symmetry.space_group_name_H-M   'P 1'
#
loop_
_entity.id
_entity.type
_entity.pdbx_description
1 polymer ?
#
loop_
_entity_poly.entity_id
_entity_poly.type
_entity_poly.pdbx_seq_one_letter_code
_entity_poly.pdbx_strand_id
1 'polypeptide(L)' 'MNAERELGIVNAVAEALNSSPDVRQALERTLSLVADMLGLRTGWVWLLDQDTNRFYDAAERELPPYLQERV' A
#
# COMPACT_ATOMS: atom_id res chain seq x y z
N MET A 1 10.35 -17.83 12.69
CA MET A 1 9.86 -16.43 12.58
C MET A 1 9.86 -15.86 13.99
N ASN A 2 10.57 -14.76 14.23
CA ASN A 2 10.81 -14.18 15.55
C ASN A 2 9.89 -12.95 15.74
N ALA A 3 9.11 -12.91 16.82
CA ALA A 3 8.05 -11.92 17.07
C ALA A 3 8.55 -10.46 17.04
N GLU A 4 9.83 -10.24 17.36
CA GLU A 4 10.48 -8.92 17.28
C GLU A 4 10.51 -8.37 15.84
N ARG A 5 10.66 -9.23 14.84
CA ARG A 5 10.65 -8.82 13.43
C ARG A 5 9.27 -8.37 13.02
N GLU A 6 8.23 -9.12 13.39
CA GLU A 6 6.82 -8.81 13.11
C GLU A 6 6.39 -7.48 13.77
N LEU A 7 6.81 -7.23 15.01
CA LEU A 7 6.60 -5.95 15.69
C LEU A 7 7.29 -4.78 14.99
N GLY A 8 8.54 -4.96 14.56
CA GLY A 8 9.27 -3.92 13.81
C GLY A 8 8.58 -3.57 12.49
N ILE A 9 7.99 -4.56 11.83
CA ILE A 9 7.24 -4.39 10.57
C ILE A 9 5.97 -3.57 10.80
N VAL A 10 5.15 -3.96 11.78
CA VAL A 10 3.90 -3.26 12.08
C VAL A 10 4.18 -1.81 12.50
N ASN A 11 5.25 -1.59 13.26
CA ASN A 11 5.63 -0.26 13.70
C ASN A 11 6.09 0.63 12.54
N ALA A 12 6.91 0.11 11.61
CA ALA A 12 7.35 0.85 10.43
C ALA A 12 6.18 1.21 9.50
N VAL A 13 5.22 0.30 9.34
CA VAL A 13 3.98 0.57 8.59
C VAL A 13 3.14 1.66 9.27
N ALA A 14 2.95 1.56 10.58
CA ALA A 14 2.18 2.55 11.34
C ALA A 14 2.83 3.94 11.30
N GLU A 15 4.16 4.02 11.40
CA GLU A 15 4.92 5.27 11.30
C GLU A 15 4.80 5.91 9.91
N ALA A 16 4.93 5.12 8.84
CA ALA A 16 4.77 5.59 7.47
C ALA A 16 3.35 6.12 7.19
N LEU A 17 2.33 5.47 7.74
CA LEU A 17 0.94 5.90 7.62
C LEU A 17 0.65 7.17 8.42
N ASN A 18 1.12 7.26 9.66
CA ASN A 18 0.80 8.37 10.57
C ASN A 18 1.60 9.65 10.31
N SER A 19 2.74 9.57 9.61
CA SER A 19 3.61 10.73 9.33
C SER A 19 3.31 11.44 8.01
N SER A 20 2.46 10.87 7.15
CA SER A 20 2.17 11.46 5.84
C SER A 20 0.95 12.39 5.91
N PRO A 21 1.07 13.67 5.51
CA PRO A 21 -0.08 14.56 5.36
C PRO A 21 -0.94 14.20 4.14
N ASP A 22 -0.45 13.31 3.28
CA ASP A 22 -1.08 12.87 2.04
C ASP A 22 -1.31 11.36 2.08
N VAL A 23 -2.57 10.95 1.97
CA VAL A 23 -3.01 9.54 2.04
C VAL A 23 -2.36 8.69 0.95
N ARG A 24 -2.19 9.23 -0.26
CA ARG A 24 -1.57 8.52 -1.39
C ARG A 24 -0.10 8.24 -1.08
N GLN A 25 0.66 9.25 -0.63
CA GLN A 25 2.07 9.05 -0.27
C GLN A 25 2.25 8.04 0.88
N ALA A 26 1.34 8.05 1.86
CA ALA A 26 1.37 7.09 2.97
C ALA A 26 1.19 5.64 2.47
N LEU A 27 0.22 5.45 1.57
CA LEU A 27 -0.10 4.16 0.99
C LEU A 27 1.00 3.65 0.06
N GLU A 28 1.58 4.51 -0.78
CA GLU A 28 2.71 4.15 -1.67
C GLU A 28 3.92 3.65 -0.89
N ARG A 29 4.29 4.36 0.19
CA ARG A 29 5.40 3.96 1.08
C ARG A 29 5.11 2.64 1.77
N THR A 30 3.92 2.50 2.34
CA THR A 30 3.49 1.28 3.03
C THR A 30 3.48 0.08 2.09
N LEU A 31 2.90 0.23 0.89
CA LEU A 31 2.83 -0.81 -0.12
C LEU A 31 4.23 -1.26 -0.54
N SER A 32 5.16 -0.32 -0.73
CA SER A 32 6.54 -0.62 -1.10
C SER A 32 7.24 -1.44 0.00
N LEU A 33 7.13 -1.02 1.26
CA LEU A 33 7.72 -1.73 2.42
C LEU A 33 7.18 -3.15 2.56
N VAL A 34 5.86 -3.31 2.48
CA VAL A 34 5.20 -4.62 2.59
C VAL A 34 5.62 -5.52 1.42
N ALA A 35 5.62 -5.01 0.20
CA ALA A 35 6.00 -5.76 -0.97
C ALA A 35 7.48 -6.19 -0.92
N ASP A 36 8.40 -5.32 -0.52
CA ASP A 36 9.82 -5.68 -0.35
C ASP A 36 10.02 -6.78 0.70
N MET A 37 9.29 -6.66 1.81
CA MET A 37 9.38 -7.63 2.91
C MET A 37 8.86 -9.01 2.53
N LEU A 38 7.81 -9.07 1.72
CA LEU A 38 7.21 -10.31 1.23
C LEU A 38 7.89 -10.84 -0.03
N GLY A 39 8.86 -10.11 -0.59
CA GLY A 39 9.52 -10.47 -1.85
C GLY A 39 8.61 -10.35 -3.07
N LEU A 40 7.60 -9.48 -3.00
CA LEU A 40 6.65 -9.22 -4.08
C LEU A 40 7.19 -8.11 -4.98
N ARG A 41 7.10 -8.33 -6.30
CA ARG A 41 7.45 -7.31 -7.31
C ARG A 41 6.33 -6.28 -7.49
N THR A 42 5.10 -6.75 -7.44
CA THR A 42 3.91 -5.99 -7.80
C THR A 42 2.94 -5.92 -6.62
N GLY A 43 2.27 -4.78 -6.46
CA GLY A 43 1.13 -4.65 -5.56
C GLY A 43 0.29 -3.42 -5.90
N TRP A 44 -0.95 -3.38 -5.41
CA TRP A 44 -1.84 -2.23 -5.57
C TRP A 44 -2.81 -2.11 -4.40
N VAL A 45 -3.32 -0.91 -4.18
CA VAL A 45 -4.32 -0.58 -3.17
C VAL A 45 -5.44 0.21 -3.84
N TRP A 46 -6.65 -0.33 -3.80
CA TRP A 46 -7.86 0.40 -4.18
C TRP A 46 -8.59 0.88 -2.93
N LEU A 47 -9.01 2.14 -2.97
CA LEU A 47 -9.90 2.71 -1.97
C LEU A 47 -11.26 3.00 -2.60
N LEU A 48 -12.30 2.87 -1.78
CA LEU A 48 -13.65 3.28 -2.14
C LEU A 48 -13.83 4.74 -1.72
N ASP A 49 -14.03 5.62 -2.70
CA ASP A 49 -14.48 6.98 -2.45
C ASP A 49 -15.95 6.93 -1.98
N GLN A 50 -16.21 7.42 -0.77
CA GLN A 50 -17.52 7.32 -0.13
C GLN A 50 -18.57 8.25 -0.76
N ASP A 51 -18.14 9.35 -1.38
CA ASP A 51 -19.05 10.34 -1.97
C ASP A 51 -19.53 9.89 -3.36
N THR A 52 -18.63 9.29 -4.12
CA THR A 52 -18.90 8.83 -5.49
C THR A 52 -19.23 7.34 -5.57
N ASN A 53 -19.00 6.59 -4.49
CA ASN A 53 -19.11 5.13 -4.39
C ASN A 53 -18.32 4.41 -5.49
N ARG A 54 -17.17 4.96 -5.86
CA ARG A 54 -16.28 4.43 -6.91
C ARG A 54 -14.94 4.03 -6.30
N PHE A 55 -14.44 2.87 -6.73
CA PHE A 55 -13.05 2.53 -6.47
C PHE A 55 -12.13 3.49 -7.23
N TYR A 56 -11.04 3.89 -6.59
CA TYR A 56 -9.94 4.58 -7.24
C TYR A 56 -8.62 3.96 -6.84
N ASP A 57 -7.62 4.13 -7.70
CA ASP A 57 -6.26 3.70 -7.41
C ASP A 57 -5.60 4.66 -6.44
N ALA A 58 -5.33 4.15 -5.24
CA ALA A 58 -4.76 4.89 -4.14
C ALA A 58 -3.24 4.71 -4.04
N ALA A 59 -2.70 3.58 -4.51
CA ALA A 59 -1.27 3.32 -4.62
C ALA A 59 -1.03 2.09 -5.49
N GLU A 60 0.00 2.17 -6.34
CA GLU A 60 0.46 1.06 -7.17
C GLU A 60 1.98 0.91 -7.10
N ARG A 61 2.45 -0.34 -7.15
CA ARG A 61 3.86 -0.69 -7.35
C ARG A 61 3.96 -1.65 -8.52
N GLU A 62 4.68 -1.22 -9.56
CA GLU A 62 4.96 -2.03 -10.75
C GLU A 62 3.72 -2.78 -11.28
N LEU A 63 2.58 -2.08 -11.33
CA LEU A 63 1.30 -2.67 -11.75
C LEU A 63 1.37 -3.09 -13.22
N PRO A 64 1.13 -4.37 -13.54
CA PRO A 64 1.09 -4.83 -14.91
C PRO A 64 0.01 -4.08 -15.69
N PRO A 65 0.27 -3.70 -16.96
CA PRO A 65 -0.67 -2.92 -17.77
C PRO A 65 -2.06 -3.56 -17.91
N TYR A 66 -2.15 -4.90 -17.90
CA TYR A 66 -3.42 -5.62 -18.01
C TYR A 66 -4.27 -5.59 -16.72
N LEU A 67 -3.73 -5.09 -15.59
CA LEU A 67 -4.48 -4.86 -14.35
C LEU A 67 -4.86 -3.38 -14.15
N GLN A 68 -4.37 -2.49 -15.01
CA GLN A 68 -4.77 -1.07 -15.02
C GLN A 68 -6.18 -0.87 -15.61
N GLU A 69 -6.67 -1.84 -16.39
CA GLU A 69 -8.02 -1.82 -16.93
C GLU A 69 -9.03 -2.18 -15.83
N ARG A 70 -9.75 -1.15 -15.37
CA ARG A 70 -10.89 -1.30 -14.46
C ARG A 70 -12.02 -2.05 -15.18
N VAL A 71 -12.48 -3.16 -14.61
CA VAL A 71 -13.83 -3.69 -14.84
C VAL A 71 -14.88 -2.82 -14.16
#